data_AF-A0AAW0B6F9-F1
#
_entry.id   AF-A0AAW0B6F9-F1
#
_cell.length_a   1.000
_cell.length_b   1.000
_cell.length_c   1.000
_cell.angle_alpha   90.00
_cell.angle_beta   90.00
_cell.angle_gamma   90.00
#
_symmetry.space_group_name_H-M   'P 1'
#
loop_
_entity.id
_entity.type
_entity.pdbx_description
1 polymer ?
#
loop_
_entity_poly.entity_id
_entity_poly.type
_entity_poly.pdbx_seq_one_letter_code
_entity_poly.pdbx_strand_id
1 'polypeptide(L)'
;MAFIFASHVLAFPTIDLVFQVWNLNISLCFVSYTRKPNWATSASHFIYPPNIFPAPPDFLALVADFIDGILLKPDHKRAWLSPFLTVYEVFSVPSRAARFILAFYCYVARTEEDVWGLLKPCIHNGILAPTTDQRLRYADWLFVWAKERTSVSPRMASLVDEYHAVIDARAASGEIWCRNSPDIGLFDVFEPTVLASALQTEHNLGHLIFGESLWGSLGSCSSKRDDPITAVYRKHGLLNSPTMLKPDAYNSLILPHAEFRGKRSLHRPTFAYRGPKEMWSVTRDFPPNCHWSADAKMQRKSILHPSLLTGSDRDSLLFKNIVTSSLGVAIGPLEYCGIGHIVHIGGIPR
;
A
#
# COMPACT_ATOMS: atom_id res chain seq x y z
N MET A 1 -4.37 -17.46 -4.05
CA MET A 1 -4.95 -17.67 -2.70
C MET A 1 -5.90 -18.85 -2.82
N ALA A 2 -5.87 -19.84 -1.92
CA ALA A 2 -6.73 -21.02 -2.03
C ALA A 2 -7.56 -21.19 -0.75
N PHE A 3 -8.88 -21.28 -0.90
CA PHE A 3 -9.81 -21.50 0.20
C PHE A 3 -10.30 -22.95 0.15
N ILE A 4 -10.10 -23.67 1.26
CA ILE A 4 -10.51 -25.07 1.41
C ILE A 4 -11.81 -25.11 2.19
N PHE A 5 -12.84 -25.70 1.57
CA PHE A 5 -14.12 -26.02 2.18
C PHE A 5 -14.19 -27.53 2.43
N ALA A 6 -15.12 -27.97 3.27
CA ALA A 6 -15.32 -29.39 3.60
C ALA A 6 -15.56 -30.31 2.37
N SER A 7 -15.93 -29.74 1.21
CA SER A 7 -16.16 -30.48 -0.03
C SER A 7 -15.65 -29.81 -1.31
N HIS A 8 -14.97 -28.65 -1.22
CA HIS A 8 -14.59 -27.84 -2.38
C HIS A 8 -13.26 -27.12 -2.14
N VAL A 9 -12.51 -26.79 -3.20
CA VAL A 9 -11.36 -25.88 -3.12
C VAL A 9 -11.57 -24.75 -4.11
N LEU A 10 -11.74 -23.52 -3.61
CA LEU A 10 -11.79 -22.33 -4.45
C LEU A 10 -10.38 -21.76 -4.56
N ALA A 11 -9.67 -22.18 -5.61
CA ALA A 11 -8.34 -21.69 -5.93
C ALA A 11 -8.43 -20.41 -6.76
N PHE A 12 -8.06 -19.28 -6.17
CA PHE A 12 -7.96 -18.01 -6.87
C PHE A 12 -6.56 -17.84 -7.48
N PRO A 13 -6.43 -17.74 -8.82
CA PRO A 13 -5.22 -17.27 -9.51
C PRO A 13 -5.07 -15.74 -9.37
N THR A 14 -5.29 -15.20 -8.17
CA THR A 14 -5.18 -13.76 -7.86
C THR A 14 -3.77 -13.33 -7.48
N ILE A 15 -2.75 -14.17 -7.72
CA ILE A 15 -1.35 -13.87 -7.40
C ILE A 15 -0.70 -12.98 -8.49
N ASP A 16 -1.08 -13.14 -9.76
CA ASP A 16 -0.43 -12.44 -10.88
C ASP A 16 -0.80 -10.95 -11.01
N LEU A 17 -1.95 -10.54 -10.47
CA LEU A 17 -2.57 -9.26 -10.84
C LEU A 17 -1.91 -8.02 -10.21
N VAL A 18 -1.00 -8.19 -9.26
CA VAL A 18 -1.11 -7.34 -8.07
C VAL A 18 0.05 -6.36 -7.82
N PHE A 19 1.24 -6.56 -8.41
CA PHE A 19 2.12 -5.47 -8.91
C PHE A 19 3.17 -5.99 -9.90
N GLN A 20 3.59 -5.12 -10.84
CA GLN A 20 4.82 -5.31 -11.66
C GLN A 20 5.61 -3.99 -11.82
N VAL A 21 5.26 -2.92 -11.11
CA VAL A 21 5.85 -1.58 -11.27
C VAL A 21 7.35 -1.54 -10.86
N TRP A 22 7.80 -2.54 -10.10
CA TRP A 22 9.19 -2.69 -9.64
C TRP A 22 10.04 -3.62 -10.52
N ASN A 23 9.46 -4.25 -11.56
CA ASN A 23 10.02 -5.48 -12.13
C ASN A 23 11.13 -5.28 -13.19
N LEU A 24 11.53 -4.04 -13.49
CA LEU A 24 12.51 -3.73 -14.56
C LEU A 24 13.98 -3.83 -14.15
N ASN A 25 14.31 -3.87 -12.86
CA ASN A 25 15.69 -4.17 -12.39
C ASN A 25 15.86 -5.61 -11.86
N ILE A 26 14.78 -6.29 -11.46
CA ILE A 26 14.85 -7.65 -10.89
C ILE A 26 14.76 -8.72 -11.99
N SER A 27 14.03 -8.47 -13.09
CA SER A 27 13.88 -9.43 -14.20
C SER A 27 15.20 -9.83 -14.89
N LEU A 28 16.27 -9.03 -14.78
CA LEU A 28 17.58 -9.35 -15.35
C LEU A 28 18.35 -10.44 -14.59
N CYS A 29 17.87 -10.88 -13.42
CA CYS A 29 18.53 -11.90 -12.59
C CYS A 29 17.96 -13.32 -12.77
N PHE A 30 16.92 -13.52 -13.58
CA PHE A 30 16.23 -14.81 -13.70
C PHE A 30 16.81 -15.73 -14.78
N VAL A 31 17.88 -16.46 -14.42
CA VAL A 31 18.23 -17.73 -15.08
C VAL A 31 18.13 -18.87 -14.06
N SER A 32 17.06 -19.66 -14.19
CA SER A 32 16.91 -21.05 -13.71
C SER A 32 17.56 -21.43 -12.35
N TYR A 33 16.75 -21.44 -11.28
CA TYR A 33 17.13 -22.11 -10.02
C TYR A 33 16.09 -23.15 -9.58
N THR A 34 16.29 -24.40 -10.00
CA THR A 34 15.54 -25.57 -9.52
C THR A 34 16.47 -26.63 -8.90
N ARG A 35 17.20 -26.27 -7.84
CA ARG A 35 17.74 -27.16 -6.80
C ARG A 35 18.42 -26.36 -5.67
N LYS A 36 18.25 -26.82 -4.42
CA LYS A 36 18.97 -26.38 -3.22
C LYS A 36 20.11 -27.38 -2.90
N PRO A 37 21.12 -27.04 -2.07
CA PRO A 37 21.69 -25.70 -1.82
C PRO A 37 23.23 -25.67 -1.78
N ASN A 38 23.83 -24.48 -1.91
CA ASN A 38 25.05 -24.12 -1.18
C ASN A 38 25.06 -22.60 -0.98
N TRP A 39 24.97 -22.16 0.28
CA TRP A 39 24.56 -20.80 0.66
C TRP A 39 25.72 -19.82 0.87
N ALA A 40 26.94 -20.18 0.47
CA ALA A 40 28.16 -19.46 0.85
C ALA A 40 28.83 -18.61 -0.26
N THR A 41 28.36 -18.64 -1.52
CA THR A 41 29.10 -18.03 -2.66
C THR A 41 28.30 -17.10 -3.57
N SER A 42 26.97 -17.04 -3.47
CA SER A 42 26.13 -16.30 -4.44
C SER A 42 25.78 -14.85 -4.06
N ALA A 43 26.27 -14.33 -2.92
CA ALA A 43 26.07 -12.92 -2.54
C ALA A 43 26.95 -11.93 -3.35
N SER A 44 27.90 -12.44 -4.13
CA SER A 44 28.94 -11.67 -4.84
C SER A 44 28.49 -10.95 -6.12
N HIS A 45 27.26 -11.21 -6.59
CA HIS A 45 26.78 -10.72 -7.90
C HIS A 45 25.77 -9.54 -7.82
N PHE A 46 25.40 -9.11 -6.61
CA PHE A 46 24.66 -7.85 -6.41
C PHE A 46 25.59 -6.64 -6.51
N ILE A 47 26.07 -6.34 -7.72
CA ILE A 47 26.77 -5.08 -8.01
C ILE A 47 25.74 -3.95 -8.13
N TYR A 48 25.12 -3.60 -6.99
CA TYR A 48 24.70 -2.22 -6.80
C TYR A 48 25.96 -1.36 -6.87
N PRO A 49 26.01 -0.26 -7.66
CA PRO A 49 27.16 0.62 -7.64
C PRO A 49 27.35 1.13 -6.21
N PRO A 50 28.49 0.86 -5.54
CA PRO A 50 28.62 0.96 -4.08
C PRO A 50 28.51 2.39 -3.52
N ASN A 51 28.30 3.38 -4.38
CA ASN A 51 28.18 4.79 -4.07
C ASN A 51 26.75 5.35 -4.26
N ILE A 52 25.73 4.51 -4.53
CA ILE A 52 24.36 4.96 -4.84
C ILE A 52 23.38 4.84 -3.66
N PHE A 53 23.63 3.93 -2.71
CA PHE A 53 22.79 3.76 -1.52
C PHE A 53 23.65 3.81 -0.25
N PRO A 54 23.38 4.71 0.71
CA PRO A 54 24.06 4.72 2.01
C PRO A 54 23.47 3.70 3.01
N ALA A 55 22.46 2.92 2.61
CA ALA A 55 21.96 1.79 3.41
C ALA A 55 22.94 0.61 3.34
N PRO A 56 23.24 -0.08 4.45
CA PRO A 56 24.08 -1.27 4.42
C PRO A 56 23.52 -2.35 3.48
N PRO A 57 24.36 -3.07 2.71
CA PRO A 57 23.90 -4.08 1.75
C PRO A 57 22.94 -5.12 2.36
N ASP A 58 23.23 -5.58 3.58
CA ASP A 58 22.38 -6.51 4.36
C ASP A 58 20.94 -6.01 4.53
N PHE A 59 20.76 -4.69 4.71
CA PHE A 59 19.44 -4.08 4.89
C PHE A 59 18.66 -4.11 3.58
N LEU A 60 19.31 -3.80 2.46
CA LEU A 60 18.67 -3.87 1.14
C LEU A 60 18.39 -5.31 0.71
N ALA A 61 19.23 -6.28 1.08
CA ALA A 61 18.98 -7.70 0.85
C ALA A 61 17.77 -8.21 1.67
N LEU A 62 17.72 -7.89 2.98
CA LEU A 62 16.58 -8.23 3.82
C LEU A 62 15.29 -7.55 3.34
N VAL A 63 15.37 -6.28 2.94
CA VAL A 63 14.25 -5.55 2.34
C VAL A 63 13.85 -6.17 1.00
N ALA A 64 14.79 -6.63 0.16
CA ALA A 64 14.50 -7.33 -1.10
C ALA A 64 13.80 -8.68 -0.87
N ASP A 65 14.30 -9.53 0.03
CA ASP A 65 13.64 -10.81 0.37
C ASP A 65 12.23 -10.58 0.96
N PHE A 66 12.08 -9.55 1.79
CA PHE A 66 10.79 -9.14 2.35
C PHE A 66 9.85 -8.56 1.29
N ILE A 67 10.39 -7.82 0.32
CA ILE A 67 9.71 -7.30 -0.86
C ILE A 67 9.23 -8.45 -1.75
N ASP A 68 10.07 -9.42 -2.07
CA ASP A 68 9.72 -10.52 -2.98
C ASP A 68 8.57 -11.39 -2.41
N GLY A 69 8.44 -11.46 -1.08
CA GLY A 69 7.30 -12.10 -0.42
C GLY A 69 6.00 -11.26 -0.32
N ILE A 70 6.08 -9.92 -0.38
CA ILE A 70 4.97 -9.02 0.03
C ILE A 70 4.55 -8.02 -1.06
N LEU A 71 5.46 -7.55 -1.91
CA LEU A 71 5.20 -6.47 -2.87
C LEU A 71 4.32 -6.89 -4.06
N LEU A 72 3.86 -8.14 -4.10
CA LEU A 72 2.71 -8.58 -4.92
C LEU A 72 1.35 -8.30 -4.23
N LYS A 73 1.27 -7.53 -3.12
CA LYS A 73 0.08 -6.97 -2.41
C LYS A 73 -0.35 -5.56 -2.93
N PRO A 74 -1.61 -5.13 -3.21
CA PRO A 74 -1.87 -3.84 -3.87
C PRO A 74 -1.86 -2.61 -2.93
N ASP A 75 -1.32 -2.77 -1.72
CA ASP A 75 -1.89 -2.20 -0.49
C ASP A 75 -1.27 -0.89 0.00
N HIS A 76 -0.35 -0.29 -0.78
CA HIS A 76 0.24 1.02 -0.45
C HIS A 76 -0.83 2.10 -0.17
N LYS A 77 -2.02 1.96 -0.78
CA LYS A 77 -3.18 2.85 -0.62
C LYS A 77 -3.79 2.83 0.79
N ARG A 78 -3.52 1.80 1.61
CA ARG A 78 -3.92 1.75 3.04
C ARG A 78 -2.77 2.08 3.98
N ALA A 79 -1.52 1.92 3.54
CA ALA A 79 -0.36 2.44 4.26
C ALA A 79 -0.30 3.99 4.26
N TRP A 80 -1.10 4.61 3.38
CA TRP A 80 -1.11 6.05 3.08
C TRP A 80 0.25 6.60 2.69
N LEU A 81 1.04 5.75 2.04
CA LEU A 81 2.29 6.15 1.44
C LEU A 81 2.00 6.75 0.07
N SER A 82 2.60 7.91 -0.20
CA SER A 82 2.63 8.48 -1.54
C SER A 82 3.23 7.45 -2.51
N PRO A 83 2.57 7.10 -3.64
CA PRO A 83 3.08 6.10 -4.59
C PRO A 83 4.34 6.59 -5.33
N PHE A 84 4.75 7.83 -5.07
CA PHE A 84 5.88 8.52 -5.67
C PHE A 84 7.17 8.44 -4.84
N LEU A 85 7.10 7.79 -3.67
CA LEU A 85 8.24 7.41 -2.84
C LEU A 85 8.99 6.23 -3.47
N THR A 86 10.32 6.26 -3.42
CA THR A 86 11.17 5.11 -3.77
C THR A 86 11.15 4.02 -2.68
N VAL A 87 11.62 2.79 -3.00
CA VAL A 87 11.86 1.75 -1.96
C VAL A 87 12.68 2.33 -0.82
N TYR A 88 13.78 3.02 -1.17
CA TYR A 88 14.68 3.61 -0.19
C TYR A 88 13.92 4.54 0.77
N GLU A 89 13.09 5.44 0.26
CA GLU A 89 12.30 6.37 1.09
C GLU A 89 11.24 5.72 1.97
N VAL A 90 10.74 4.53 1.59
CA VAL A 90 9.78 3.75 2.40
C VAL A 90 10.51 2.98 3.49
N PHE A 91 11.63 2.33 3.16
CA PHE A 91 12.32 1.43 4.08
C PHE A 91 13.42 2.11 4.91
N SER A 92 13.97 3.26 4.51
CA SER A 92 14.89 4.05 5.34
C SER A 92 14.20 4.80 6.49
N VAL A 93 12.86 4.75 6.56
CA VAL A 93 12.04 5.43 7.57
C VAL A 93 11.20 4.36 8.31
N PRO A 94 11.47 4.07 9.59
CA PRO A 94 10.79 2.99 10.31
C PRO A 94 9.26 3.11 10.30
N SER A 95 8.73 4.33 10.41
CA SER A 95 7.29 4.59 10.37
C SER A 95 6.63 4.23 9.04
N ARG A 96 7.31 4.49 7.91
CA ARG A 96 6.79 4.18 6.58
C ARG A 96 6.80 2.67 6.33
N ALA A 97 7.89 1.99 6.67
CA ALA A 97 7.97 0.54 6.61
C ALA A 97 6.92 -0.13 7.50
N ALA A 98 6.80 0.28 8.77
CA ALA A 98 5.80 -0.25 9.69
C ALA A 98 4.36 -0.03 9.16
N ARG A 99 4.04 1.16 8.63
CA ARG A 99 2.74 1.42 7.96
C ARG A 99 2.50 0.51 6.74
N PHE A 100 3.52 0.28 5.91
CA PHE A 100 3.44 -0.64 4.77
C PHE A 100 3.13 -2.08 5.22
N ILE A 101 3.83 -2.55 6.25
CA ILE A 101 3.68 -3.90 6.81
C ILE A 101 2.28 -4.08 7.44
N LEU A 102 1.86 -3.16 8.31
CA LEU A 102 0.54 -3.24 8.95
C LEU A 102 -0.61 -3.07 7.94
N ALA A 103 -0.41 -2.32 6.85
CA ALA A 103 -1.39 -2.21 5.77
C ALA A 103 -1.62 -3.54 5.04
N PHE A 104 -0.56 -4.31 4.79
CA PHE A 104 -0.66 -5.65 4.24
C PHE A 104 -1.39 -6.60 5.18
N TYR A 105 -1.07 -6.61 6.48
CA TYR A 105 -1.79 -7.44 7.46
C TYR A 105 -3.28 -7.05 7.55
N CYS A 106 -3.59 -5.74 7.60
CA CYS A 106 -4.97 -5.25 7.57
C CYS A 106 -5.70 -5.57 6.25
N TYR A 107 -4.99 -5.67 5.11
CA TYR A 107 -5.57 -6.15 3.87
C TYR A 107 -5.90 -7.64 3.94
N VAL A 108 -4.98 -8.47 4.43
CA VAL A 108 -5.20 -9.93 4.56
C VAL A 108 -6.38 -10.22 5.48
N ALA A 109 -6.37 -9.70 6.71
CA ALA A 109 -7.46 -9.90 7.67
C ALA A 109 -8.80 -9.42 7.12
N ARG A 110 -8.87 -8.19 6.58
CA ARG A 110 -10.11 -7.64 6.01
C ARG A 110 -10.55 -8.38 4.73
N THR A 111 -9.65 -9.00 3.98
CA THR A 111 -10.03 -9.84 2.83
C THR A 111 -10.62 -11.17 3.31
N GLU A 112 -10.14 -11.74 4.41
CA GLU A 112 -10.73 -12.95 5.01
C GLU A 112 -12.13 -12.67 5.59
N GLU A 113 -12.31 -11.53 6.26
CA GLU A 113 -13.57 -11.13 6.91
C GLU A 113 -14.61 -10.53 5.96
N ASP A 114 -14.30 -9.41 5.27
CA ASP A 114 -15.29 -8.63 4.52
C ASP A 114 -15.65 -9.23 3.16
N VAL A 115 -14.69 -9.85 2.46
CA VAL A 115 -14.84 -10.12 1.01
C VAL A 115 -15.99 -11.07 0.74
N TRP A 116 -16.25 -12.01 1.66
CA TRP A 116 -17.35 -12.96 1.54
C TRP A 116 -18.73 -12.31 1.60
N GLY A 117 -18.88 -11.18 2.30
CA GLY A 117 -20.11 -10.38 2.27
C GLY A 117 -20.43 -9.80 0.88
N LEU A 118 -19.39 -9.58 0.05
CA LEU A 118 -19.52 -9.10 -1.32
C LEU A 118 -19.65 -10.26 -2.32
N LEU A 119 -18.88 -11.34 -2.13
CA LEU A 119 -18.87 -12.49 -3.04
C LEU A 119 -20.11 -13.38 -2.90
N LYS A 120 -20.51 -13.75 -1.68
CA LYS A 120 -21.56 -14.74 -1.42
C LYS A 120 -22.91 -14.42 -2.09
N PRO A 121 -23.40 -13.16 -2.12
CA PRO A 121 -24.64 -12.81 -2.82
C PRO A 121 -24.57 -12.94 -4.35
N CYS A 122 -23.37 -13.08 -4.92
CA CYS A 122 -23.12 -13.14 -6.35
C CYS A 122 -22.87 -14.58 -6.85
N ILE A 123 -22.81 -15.57 -5.94
CA ILE A 123 -22.55 -16.98 -6.27
C ILE A 123 -23.89 -17.69 -6.47
N HIS A 124 -24.16 -18.11 -7.71
CA HIS A 124 -25.35 -18.86 -8.11
C HIS A 124 -24.93 -20.22 -8.66
N ASN A 125 -25.32 -21.31 -8.01
CA ASN A 125 -24.98 -22.69 -8.40
C ASN A 125 -23.47 -22.93 -8.61
N GLY A 126 -22.61 -22.29 -7.80
CA GLY A 126 -21.15 -22.39 -7.90
C GLY A 126 -20.51 -21.45 -8.94
N ILE A 127 -21.31 -20.71 -9.71
CA ILE A 127 -20.85 -19.73 -10.71
C ILE A 127 -20.97 -18.32 -10.11
N LEU A 128 -19.95 -17.49 -10.30
CA LEU A 128 -20.00 -16.08 -9.92
C LEU A 128 -20.67 -15.26 -11.03
N ALA A 129 -21.85 -14.70 -10.75
CA ALA A 129 -22.67 -13.95 -11.71
C ALA A 129 -23.20 -12.65 -11.07
N PRO A 130 -22.34 -11.65 -10.83
CA PRO A 130 -22.72 -10.42 -10.14
C PRO A 130 -23.54 -9.49 -11.05
N THR A 131 -24.61 -8.91 -10.51
CA THR A 131 -25.34 -7.81 -11.16
C THR A 131 -24.52 -6.52 -11.19
N THR A 132 -24.90 -5.56 -12.04
CA THR A 132 -24.29 -4.22 -12.08
C THR A 132 -24.26 -3.56 -10.70
N ASP A 133 -25.34 -3.66 -9.91
CA ASP A 133 -25.39 -3.11 -8.55
C ASP A 133 -24.46 -3.85 -7.57
N GLN A 134 -24.31 -5.16 -7.72
CA GLN A 134 -23.35 -5.94 -6.93
C GLN A 134 -21.90 -5.53 -7.27
N ARG A 135 -21.59 -5.35 -8.56
CA ARG A 135 -20.29 -4.82 -9.03
C ARG A 135 -20.05 -3.41 -8.45
N LEU A 136 -21.01 -2.50 -8.56
CA LEU A 136 -20.88 -1.12 -8.04
C LEU A 136 -20.64 -1.08 -6.52
N ARG A 137 -21.25 -1.98 -5.72
CA ARG A 137 -20.95 -2.07 -4.28
C ARG A 137 -19.51 -2.49 -3.96
N TYR A 138 -18.80 -3.17 -4.87
CA TYR A 138 -17.36 -3.43 -4.68
C TYR A 138 -16.53 -2.14 -4.74
N ALA A 139 -17.00 -1.09 -5.44
CA ALA A 139 -16.36 0.21 -5.39
C ALA A 139 -16.27 0.74 -3.95
N ASP A 140 -17.30 0.56 -3.12
CA ASP A 140 -17.28 1.01 -1.73
C ASP A 140 -16.24 0.30 -0.86
N TRP A 141 -15.86 -0.93 -1.22
CA TRP A 141 -14.79 -1.67 -0.56
C TRP A 141 -13.39 -1.13 -0.88
N LEU A 142 -13.20 -0.63 -2.11
CA LEU A 142 -12.00 0.06 -2.58
C LEU A 142 -11.88 1.43 -1.89
N PHE A 143 -10.69 1.79 -1.41
CA PHE A 143 -10.52 3.12 -0.79
C PHE A 143 -10.34 4.21 -1.85
N VAL A 144 -9.23 4.20 -2.60
CA VAL A 144 -8.88 5.28 -3.57
C VAL A 144 -9.04 4.85 -5.04
N TRP A 145 -8.91 3.55 -5.32
CA TRP A 145 -8.80 3.03 -6.69
C TRP A 145 -10.04 3.31 -7.54
N ALA A 146 -9.82 3.84 -8.75
CA ALA A 146 -10.85 4.02 -9.78
C ALA A 146 -12.09 4.81 -9.29
N LYS A 147 -11.91 5.73 -8.34
CA LYS A 147 -12.95 6.61 -7.80
C LYS A 147 -12.68 8.04 -8.15
N GLU A 148 -13.70 8.83 -8.49
CA GLU A 148 -13.52 10.25 -8.77
C GLU A 148 -13.09 11.03 -7.51
N ARG A 149 -13.70 10.69 -6.38
CA ARG A 149 -13.46 11.23 -5.03
C ARG A 149 -13.51 10.07 -4.04
N THR A 150 -12.75 10.16 -2.95
CA THR A 150 -12.86 9.22 -1.83
C THR A 150 -13.41 9.92 -0.59
N SER A 151 -14.15 9.17 0.24
CA SER A 151 -14.55 9.58 1.59
C SER A 151 -13.36 9.38 2.54
N VAL A 152 -13.09 10.36 3.39
CA VAL A 152 -11.99 10.39 4.38
C VAL A 152 -12.49 10.97 5.70
N SER A 153 -11.77 10.70 6.80
CA SER A 153 -12.05 11.33 8.10
C SER A 153 -11.77 12.85 8.06
N PRO A 154 -12.36 13.66 8.96
CA PRO A 154 -12.00 15.07 9.11
C PRO A 154 -10.50 15.30 9.34
N ARG A 155 -9.86 14.46 10.18
CA ARG A 155 -8.41 14.46 10.41
C ARG A 155 -7.64 14.27 9.12
N MET A 156 -7.97 13.22 8.37
CA MET A 156 -7.26 12.89 7.13
C MET A 156 -7.49 13.95 6.04
N ALA A 157 -8.69 14.54 5.96
CA ALA A 157 -8.97 15.68 5.10
C ALA A 157 -8.04 16.87 5.40
N SER A 158 -7.86 17.25 6.67
CA SER A 158 -6.89 18.30 7.05
C SER A 158 -5.48 17.94 6.60
N LEU A 159 -5.02 16.71 6.88
CA LEU A 159 -3.69 16.25 6.48
C LEU A 159 -3.48 16.29 4.95
N VAL A 160 -4.49 15.92 4.15
CA VAL A 160 -4.44 16.01 2.67
C VAL A 160 -4.35 17.46 2.21
N ASP A 161 -5.18 18.35 2.75
CA ASP A 161 -5.24 19.75 2.32
C ASP A 161 -3.95 20.49 2.68
N GLU A 162 -3.44 20.28 3.90
CA GLU A 162 -2.16 20.83 4.36
C GLU A 162 -0.97 20.29 3.56
N TYR A 163 -0.96 18.97 3.27
CA TYR A 163 0.06 18.36 2.40
C TYR A 163 0.09 19.03 1.01
N HIS A 164 -1.08 19.25 0.40
CA HIS A 164 -1.18 19.94 -0.89
C HIS A 164 -0.76 21.41 -0.78
N ALA A 165 -1.11 22.11 0.30
CA ALA A 165 -0.68 23.49 0.51
C ALA A 165 0.85 23.62 0.59
N VAL A 166 1.54 22.71 1.29
CA VAL A 166 3.02 22.68 1.33
C VAL A 166 3.60 22.37 -0.05
N ILE A 167 3.05 21.37 -0.75
CA ILE A 167 3.49 20.99 -2.10
C ILE A 167 3.34 22.16 -3.09
N ASP A 168 2.16 22.79 -3.14
CA ASP A 168 1.85 23.85 -4.09
C ASP A 168 2.67 25.13 -3.79
N ALA A 169 2.86 25.48 -2.50
CA ALA A 169 3.70 26.60 -2.10
C ALA A 169 5.19 26.39 -2.45
N ARG A 170 5.74 25.18 -2.22
CA ARG A 170 7.13 24.85 -2.56
C ARG A 170 7.33 24.61 -4.07
N ALA A 171 6.30 24.20 -4.80
CA ALA A 171 6.34 24.16 -6.26
C ALA A 171 6.42 25.58 -6.85
N ALA A 172 5.63 26.52 -6.31
CA ALA A 172 5.57 27.89 -6.77
C ALA A 172 6.86 28.71 -6.51
N SER A 173 7.68 28.34 -5.53
CA SER A 173 8.95 29.05 -5.26
C SER A 173 10.02 28.85 -6.33
N GLY A 174 9.93 27.77 -7.12
CA GLY A 174 10.95 27.40 -8.13
C GLY A 174 12.28 26.90 -7.57
N GLU A 175 12.60 27.17 -6.30
CA GLU A 175 13.79 26.69 -5.59
C GLU A 175 13.80 25.16 -5.47
N ILE A 176 14.99 24.54 -5.48
CA ILE A 176 15.11 23.10 -5.18
C ILE A 176 14.97 22.89 -3.68
N TRP A 177 14.08 21.99 -3.28
CA TRP A 177 13.80 21.70 -1.87
C TRP A 177 13.79 20.19 -1.59
N CYS A 178 14.14 19.82 -0.36
CA CYS A 178 14.32 18.43 0.04
C CYS A 178 13.19 17.96 0.96
N ARG A 179 12.36 17.02 0.51
CA ARG A 179 11.18 16.56 1.28
C ARG A 179 11.49 15.76 2.54
N ASN A 180 12.75 15.38 2.77
CA ASN A 180 13.20 14.82 4.05
C ASN A 180 13.67 15.88 5.06
N SER A 181 13.78 17.15 4.66
CA SER A 181 14.22 18.23 5.55
C SER A 181 13.10 18.62 6.52
N PRO A 182 13.39 18.72 7.84
CA PRO A 182 12.39 19.09 8.84
C PRO A 182 11.82 20.50 8.59
N ASP A 183 12.62 21.42 8.06
CA ASP A 183 12.25 22.83 7.85
C ASP A 183 11.21 23.04 6.73
N ILE A 184 10.96 22.00 5.93
CA ILE A 184 9.94 22.06 4.87
C ILE A 184 8.53 21.92 5.44
N GLY A 185 8.38 21.21 6.56
CA GLY A 185 7.07 20.89 7.15
C GLY A 185 6.24 19.89 6.33
N LEU A 186 6.84 19.16 5.37
CA LEU A 186 6.14 18.10 4.64
C LEU A 186 6.11 16.81 5.48
N PHE A 187 4.93 16.21 5.57
CA PHE A 187 4.66 14.94 6.23
C PHE A 187 3.93 13.98 5.28
N ASP A 188 3.84 12.71 5.63
CA ASP A 188 2.95 11.77 4.98
C ASP A 188 1.53 11.93 5.55
N VAL A 189 0.54 12.05 4.67
CA VAL A 189 -0.88 11.87 5.05
C VAL A 189 -1.03 10.47 5.65
N PHE A 190 -1.66 10.34 6.81
CA PHE A 190 -1.91 9.02 7.41
C PHE A 190 -3.18 9.03 8.29
N GLU A 191 -3.97 7.97 8.19
CA GLU A 191 -5.18 7.77 8.99
C GLU A 191 -5.14 6.38 9.65
N PRO A 192 -4.66 6.27 10.90
CA PRO A 192 -4.47 4.97 11.58
C PRO A 192 -5.75 4.16 11.77
N THR A 193 -6.94 4.77 11.68
CA THR A 193 -8.22 4.05 11.72
C THR A 193 -8.33 3.01 10.59
N VAL A 194 -7.66 3.20 9.45
CA VAL A 194 -7.63 2.18 8.38
C VAL A 194 -6.81 0.93 8.74
N LEU A 195 -5.95 1.04 9.76
CA LEU A 195 -5.04 0.00 10.24
C LEU A 195 -5.46 -0.56 11.61
N ALA A 196 -6.68 -0.27 12.06
CA ALA A 196 -7.17 -0.63 13.40
C ALA A 196 -6.94 -2.09 13.76
N SER A 197 -7.31 -3.04 12.88
CA SER A 197 -7.22 -4.47 13.17
C SER A 197 -5.80 -4.99 13.37
N ALA A 198 -4.78 -4.41 12.72
CA ALA A 198 -3.39 -4.77 13.01
C ALA A 198 -2.81 -3.98 14.18
N LEU A 199 -3.16 -2.69 14.34
CA LEU A 199 -2.71 -1.85 15.45
C LEU A 199 -3.23 -2.32 16.82
N GLN A 200 -4.36 -3.02 16.85
CA GLN A 200 -4.97 -3.57 18.07
C GLN A 200 -4.43 -4.96 18.45
N THR A 201 -3.47 -5.52 17.72
CA THR A 201 -2.81 -6.80 18.07
C THR A 201 -1.68 -6.62 19.09
N GLU A 202 -1.34 -7.67 19.85
CA GLU A 202 -0.26 -7.66 20.86
C GLU A 202 1.15 -7.42 20.26
N HIS A 203 1.33 -7.75 18.98
CA HIS A 203 2.60 -7.67 18.26
C HIS A 203 2.53 -6.65 17.11
N ASN A 204 1.82 -5.55 17.33
CA ASN A 204 1.74 -4.44 16.38
C ASN A 204 3.04 -3.62 16.33
N LEU A 205 3.21 -2.85 15.25
CA LEU A 205 4.38 -1.99 15.01
C LEU A 205 4.09 -0.49 15.31
N GLY A 206 3.13 -0.18 16.16
CA GLY A 206 2.66 1.18 16.43
C GLY A 206 3.75 2.11 16.97
N HIS A 207 4.65 1.60 17.80
CA HIS A 207 5.81 2.34 18.30
C HIS A 207 6.78 2.78 17.20
N LEU A 208 6.94 2.01 16.11
CA LEU A 208 7.72 2.43 14.93
C LEU A 208 6.96 3.47 14.08
N ILE A 209 5.63 3.39 14.04
CA ILE A 209 4.79 4.32 13.25
C ILE A 209 4.79 5.72 13.87
N PHE A 210 4.54 5.80 15.18
CA PHE A 210 4.33 7.06 15.89
C PHE A 210 5.58 7.56 16.63
N GLY A 211 6.57 6.69 16.88
CA GLY A 211 7.62 6.92 17.86
C GLY A 211 7.11 6.65 19.28
N GLU A 212 8.00 6.24 20.19
CA GLU A 212 7.61 5.78 21.54
C GLU A 212 6.80 6.82 22.34
N SER A 213 7.18 8.10 22.25
CA SER A 213 6.51 9.18 22.99
C SER A 213 5.05 9.39 22.57
N LEU A 214 4.80 9.51 21.26
CA LEU A 214 3.43 9.68 20.74
C LEU A 214 2.62 8.38 20.92
N TRP A 215 3.24 7.21 20.70
CA TRP A 215 2.59 5.91 20.92
C TRP A 215 2.10 5.73 22.37
N GLY A 216 2.95 6.08 23.35
CA GLY A 216 2.57 6.07 24.76
C GLY A 216 1.44 7.05 25.09
N SER A 217 1.49 8.28 24.53
CA SER A 217 0.42 9.28 24.74
C SER A 217 -0.93 8.89 24.12
N LEU A 218 -0.93 8.04 23.09
CA LEU A 218 -2.12 7.47 22.46
C LEU A 218 -2.72 6.29 23.27
N GLY A 219 -2.30 6.12 24.53
CA GLY A 219 -2.82 5.11 25.46
C GLY A 219 -2.41 3.68 25.13
N SER A 220 -1.40 3.50 24.27
CA SER A 220 -0.96 2.19 23.79
C SER A 220 0.36 1.77 24.43
N CYS A 221 0.46 0.50 24.80
CA CYS A 221 1.71 -0.06 25.33
C CYS A 221 2.60 -0.54 24.18
N SER A 222 3.90 -0.23 24.23
CA SER A 222 4.89 -0.92 23.40
C SER A 222 4.92 -2.41 23.76
N SER A 223 5.10 -3.28 22.76
CA SER A 223 5.24 -4.71 23.03
C SER A 223 6.50 -4.96 23.86
N LYS A 224 6.43 -5.86 24.85
CA LYS A 224 7.59 -6.21 25.70
C LYS A 224 8.62 -7.08 24.98
N ARG A 225 8.30 -7.57 23.78
CA ARG A 225 9.18 -8.35 22.93
C ARG A 225 9.66 -7.46 21.78
N ASP A 226 10.97 -7.50 21.53
CA ASP A 226 11.53 -6.94 20.31
C ASP A 226 11.02 -7.72 19.10
N ASP A 227 10.24 -7.07 18.26
CA ASP A 227 9.93 -7.60 16.95
C ASP A 227 11.16 -7.50 16.01
N PRO A 228 11.28 -8.37 14.99
CA PRO A 228 12.45 -8.37 14.10
C PRO A 228 12.66 -7.06 13.33
N ILE A 229 11.61 -6.29 13.03
CA ILE A 229 11.70 -5.02 12.29
C ILE A 229 12.33 -3.95 13.18
N THR A 230 11.88 -3.85 14.43
CA THR A 230 12.50 -2.99 15.46
C THR A 230 13.95 -3.37 15.71
N ALA A 231 14.27 -4.66 15.80
CA ALA A 231 15.65 -5.11 16.00
C ALA A 231 16.58 -4.67 14.85
N VAL A 232 16.11 -4.73 13.60
CA VAL A 232 16.84 -4.24 12.42
C VAL A 232 17.03 -2.73 12.48
N TYR A 233 15.98 -1.94 12.72
CA TYR A 233 16.12 -0.49 12.83
C TYR A 233 17.00 -0.06 14.01
N ARG A 234 17.02 -0.82 15.10
CA ARG A 234 17.95 -0.61 16.22
C ARG A 234 19.40 -0.86 15.81
N LYS A 235 19.69 -1.97 15.13
CA LYS A 235 21.02 -2.31 14.60
C LYS A 235 21.58 -1.19 13.71
N HIS A 236 20.71 -0.51 12.97
CA HIS A 236 21.08 0.60 12.07
C HIS A 236 20.99 2.00 12.71
N GLY A 237 20.66 2.13 14.00
CA GLY A 237 20.55 3.44 14.67
C GLY A 237 19.37 4.31 14.23
N LEU A 238 18.37 3.72 13.56
CA LEU A 238 17.27 4.42 12.90
C LEU A 238 16.00 4.55 13.76
N LEU A 239 15.95 3.98 14.98
CA LEU A 239 14.75 4.08 15.83
C LEU A 239 14.34 5.53 16.17
N ASN A 240 15.30 6.45 16.18
CA ASN A 240 15.07 7.87 16.43
C ASN A 240 14.92 8.70 15.13
N SER A 241 14.81 8.05 13.97
CA SER A 241 14.57 8.76 12.70
C SER A 241 13.18 9.41 12.68
N PRO A 242 13.02 10.56 11.99
CA PRO A 242 11.71 11.22 11.85
C PRO A 242 10.65 10.26 11.32
N THR A 243 9.47 10.24 11.94
CA THR A 243 8.34 9.38 11.55
C THR A 243 7.69 9.81 10.24
N MET A 244 8.02 11.01 9.74
CA MET A 244 7.33 11.70 8.66
C MET A 244 5.82 11.88 8.92
N LEU A 245 5.38 11.88 10.17
CA LEU A 245 3.99 12.20 10.56
C LEU A 245 3.89 13.62 11.10
N LYS A 246 2.68 14.20 11.10
CA LYS A 246 2.32 15.44 11.80
C LYS A 246 1.77 15.11 13.21
N PRO A 247 2.57 15.16 14.30
CA PRO A 247 2.22 14.53 15.57
C PRO A 247 0.95 15.10 16.24
N ASP A 248 0.75 16.41 16.13
CA ASP A 248 -0.37 17.17 16.69
C ASP A 248 -1.72 16.82 16.05
N ALA A 249 -1.74 16.15 14.89
CA ALA A 249 -2.97 15.64 14.28
C ALA A 249 -3.54 14.38 14.99
N TYR A 250 -2.79 13.74 15.89
CA TYR A 250 -3.16 12.47 16.50
C TYR A 250 -3.46 12.61 17.99
N ASN A 251 -4.70 13.02 18.32
CA ASN A 251 -5.24 13.02 19.69
C ASN A 251 -5.83 11.66 20.12
N SER A 252 -6.00 10.73 19.19
CA SER A 252 -6.67 9.44 19.36
C SER A 252 -6.18 8.48 18.29
N LEU A 253 -5.97 7.21 18.65
CA LEU A 253 -5.44 6.23 17.70
C LEU A 253 -6.50 5.84 16.66
N ILE A 254 -7.68 5.42 17.13
CA ILE A 254 -8.78 4.92 16.29
C ILE A 254 -9.97 5.88 16.43
N LEU A 255 -10.45 6.42 15.32
CA LEU A 255 -11.62 7.30 15.32
C LEU A 255 -12.92 6.50 15.47
N PRO A 256 -13.95 7.04 16.15
CA PRO A 256 -15.28 6.44 16.16
C PRO A 256 -15.84 6.27 14.74
N HIS A 257 -16.61 5.21 14.51
CA HIS A 257 -17.17 4.88 13.19
C HIS A 257 -17.94 6.06 12.55
N ALA A 258 -18.68 6.82 13.37
CA ALA A 258 -19.45 7.99 12.93
C ALA A 258 -18.58 9.14 12.37
N GLU A 259 -17.31 9.19 12.74
CA GLU A 259 -16.34 10.18 12.24
C GLU A 259 -15.54 9.67 11.04
N PHE A 260 -15.22 8.37 11.05
CA PHE A 260 -14.43 7.75 9.98
C PHE A 260 -15.23 7.42 8.71
N ARG A 261 -16.48 6.94 8.84
CA ARG A 261 -17.38 6.61 7.71
C ARG A 261 -18.81 7.15 7.82
N GLY A 262 -19.13 7.88 8.89
CA GLY A 262 -20.46 8.46 9.08
C GLY A 262 -20.66 9.82 8.41
N LYS A 263 -21.69 10.54 8.87
CA LYS A 263 -22.11 11.86 8.35
C LYS A 263 -21.03 12.96 8.41
N ARG A 264 -19.96 12.76 9.19
CA ARG A 264 -18.82 13.67 9.31
C ARG A 264 -17.70 13.40 8.29
N SER A 265 -17.77 12.31 7.53
CA SER A 265 -16.76 12.02 6.52
C SER A 265 -16.78 13.06 5.40
N LEU A 266 -15.59 13.45 4.93
CA LEU A 266 -15.39 14.49 3.93
C LEU A 266 -14.91 13.86 2.62
N HIS A 267 -15.27 14.44 1.48
CA HIS A 267 -14.83 13.93 0.18
C HIS A 267 -13.64 14.71 -0.38
N ARG A 268 -12.54 14.01 -0.67
CA ARG A 268 -11.35 14.57 -1.34
C ARG A 268 -11.19 13.99 -2.76
N PRO A 269 -10.69 14.78 -3.72
CA PRO A 269 -10.44 14.29 -5.07
C PRO A 269 -9.37 13.20 -5.06
N THR A 270 -9.41 12.31 -6.05
CA THR A 270 -8.32 11.38 -6.32
C THR A 270 -7.58 11.79 -7.58
N PHE A 271 -6.30 11.47 -7.63
CA PHE A 271 -5.43 11.66 -8.78
C PHE A 271 -5.12 10.29 -9.40
N ALA A 272 -5.34 10.17 -10.70
CA ALA A 272 -5.06 8.96 -11.47
C ALA A 272 -3.82 9.17 -12.33
N TYR A 273 -2.95 8.17 -12.43
CA TYR A 273 -1.69 8.28 -13.15
C TYR A 273 -1.42 7.07 -14.03
N ARG A 274 -0.82 7.30 -15.20
CA ARG A 274 -0.40 6.28 -16.16
C ARG A 274 1.11 6.06 -16.05
N GLY A 275 1.48 4.88 -15.59
CA GLY A 275 2.85 4.35 -15.63
C GLY A 275 2.83 2.92 -16.20
N PRO A 276 3.78 2.03 -15.81
CA PRO A 276 3.75 0.61 -16.18
C PRO A 276 2.47 -0.11 -15.72
N LYS A 277 1.85 0.39 -14.64
CA LYS A 277 0.47 0.13 -14.26
C LYS A 277 -0.18 1.46 -13.89
N GLU A 278 -1.50 1.51 -13.94
CA GLU A 278 -2.28 2.64 -13.45
C GLU A 278 -2.13 2.79 -11.93
N MET A 279 -2.13 4.02 -11.45
CA MET A 279 -2.00 4.34 -10.02
C MET A 279 -3.04 5.37 -9.62
N TRP A 280 -3.57 5.25 -8.40
CA TRP A 280 -4.59 6.16 -7.86
C TRP A 280 -4.20 6.56 -6.43
N SER A 281 -4.15 7.87 -6.18
CA SER A 281 -3.75 8.46 -4.90
C SER A 281 -4.68 9.59 -4.46
N VAL A 282 -4.65 9.94 -3.17
CA VAL A 282 -5.21 11.20 -2.63
C VAL A 282 -4.17 12.32 -2.60
N THR A 283 -2.89 11.99 -2.73
CA THR A 283 -1.76 12.94 -2.83
C THR A 283 -1.30 13.08 -4.28
N ARG A 284 -0.76 14.26 -4.63
CA ARG A 284 -0.13 14.51 -5.94
C ARG A 284 1.30 13.95 -5.99
N ASP A 285 1.87 13.77 -7.19
CA ASP A 285 3.33 13.57 -7.37
C ASP A 285 4.09 14.80 -6.87
N PHE A 286 5.33 14.54 -6.47
CA PHE A 286 6.29 15.57 -6.10
C PHE A 286 6.65 16.40 -7.35
N PRO A 287 6.65 17.75 -7.25
CA PRO A 287 7.00 18.62 -8.37
C PRO A 287 8.48 18.43 -8.79
N PRO A 288 8.89 18.86 -10.00
CA PRO A 288 10.25 18.65 -10.50
C PRO A 288 11.36 19.23 -9.60
N ASN A 289 11.07 20.26 -8.81
CA ASN A 289 12.00 20.87 -7.85
C ASN A 289 12.06 20.17 -6.47
N CYS A 290 11.28 19.09 -6.28
CA CYS A 290 11.24 18.33 -5.02
C CYS A 290 12.20 17.12 -5.05
N HIS A 291 13.30 17.24 -4.31
CA HIS A 291 14.31 16.20 -4.13
C HIS A 291 14.06 15.42 -2.83
N TRP A 292 14.65 14.22 -2.68
CA TRP A 292 14.57 13.49 -1.42
C TRP A 292 15.41 14.19 -0.34
N SER A 293 16.70 14.37 -0.61
CA SER A 293 17.70 14.98 0.27
C SER A 293 18.71 15.79 -0.55
N ALA A 294 19.48 16.68 0.10
CA ALA A 294 20.46 17.53 -0.59
C ALA A 294 21.60 16.71 -1.21
N ASP A 295 22.05 15.68 -0.51
CA ASP A 295 23.12 14.77 -0.95
C ASP A 295 22.67 13.77 -2.03
N ALA A 296 21.38 13.75 -2.37
CA ALA A 296 20.83 12.87 -3.39
C ALA A 296 21.30 13.26 -4.81
N LYS A 297 22.53 12.84 -5.16
CA LYS A 297 22.98 12.65 -6.55
C LYS A 297 22.05 11.72 -7.34
N MET A 298 21.19 10.97 -6.64
CA MET A 298 19.90 10.52 -7.16
C MET A 298 18.98 11.71 -7.52
N GLN A 299 19.27 12.38 -8.63
CA GLN A 299 18.18 12.77 -9.52
C GLN A 299 17.34 11.52 -9.80
N ARG A 300 16.01 11.67 -9.95
CA ARG A 300 15.16 10.64 -10.53
C ARG A 300 15.64 10.37 -11.97
N LYS A 301 16.64 9.49 -12.16
CA LYS A 301 16.97 8.87 -13.46
C LYS A 301 15.82 7.94 -13.81
N SER A 302 14.75 8.58 -14.27
CA SER A 302 13.44 8.01 -14.49
C SER A 302 13.51 6.89 -15.52
N ILE A 303 13.20 5.68 -15.09
CA ILE A 303 12.77 4.64 -16.02
C ILE A 303 11.32 4.89 -16.44
N LEU A 304 10.42 5.33 -15.55
CA LEU A 304 9.16 6.00 -15.91
C LEU A 304 8.69 7.01 -14.84
N HIS A 305 8.58 8.30 -15.19
CA HIS A 305 7.72 9.25 -14.50
C HIS A 305 6.27 8.97 -14.91
N PRO A 306 5.35 8.69 -13.96
CA PRO A 306 3.97 8.41 -14.29
C PRO A 306 3.23 9.71 -14.65
N SER A 307 2.55 9.75 -15.80
CA SER A 307 1.83 10.95 -16.24
C SER A 307 0.47 11.06 -15.54
N LEU A 308 0.09 12.27 -15.12
CA LEU A 308 -1.23 12.55 -14.56
C LEU A 308 -2.30 12.38 -15.66
N LEU A 309 -3.37 11.65 -15.35
CA LEU A 309 -4.52 11.49 -16.22
C LEU A 309 -5.62 12.48 -15.85
N THR A 310 -6.20 13.11 -16.87
CA THR A 310 -7.24 14.15 -16.75
C THR A 310 -8.31 13.96 -17.83
N GLY A 311 -9.49 14.55 -17.63
CA GLY A 311 -10.60 14.48 -18.59
C GLY A 311 -11.00 13.06 -18.97
N SER A 312 -11.34 12.86 -20.25
CA SER A 312 -11.81 11.58 -20.81
C SER A 312 -10.90 10.39 -20.52
N ASP A 313 -9.58 10.60 -20.52
CA ASP A 313 -8.59 9.57 -20.21
C ASP A 313 -8.76 9.04 -18.78
N ARG A 314 -8.92 9.93 -17.81
CA ARG A 314 -9.19 9.55 -16.42
C ARG A 314 -10.61 8.99 -16.25
N ASP A 315 -11.59 9.60 -16.91
CA ASP A 315 -12.99 9.23 -16.74
C ASP A 315 -13.29 7.82 -17.30
N SER A 316 -12.58 7.42 -18.36
CA SER A 316 -12.64 6.04 -18.89
C SER A 316 -12.19 4.97 -17.88
N LEU A 317 -11.34 5.34 -16.91
CA LEU A 317 -10.78 4.46 -15.88
C LEU A 317 -11.55 4.50 -14.55
N LEU A 318 -12.63 5.29 -14.45
CA LEU A 318 -13.48 5.30 -13.26
C LEU A 318 -14.26 4.00 -13.17
N PHE A 319 -14.26 3.35 -12.00
CA PHE A 319 -14.89 2.04 -11.77
C PHE A 319 -16.37 2.04 -12.16
N LYS A 320 -17.08 3.13 -11.83
CA LYS A 320 -18.46 3.35 -12.25
C LYS A 320 -18.59 3.26 -13.77
N ASN A 321 -17.77 3.99 -14.51
CA ASN A 321 -17.83 4.06 -15.97
C ASN A 321 -17.41 2.73 -16.61
N ILE A 322 -16.42 2.03 -16.06
CA ILE A 322 -16.07 0.66 -16.48
C ILE A 322 -17.30 -0.26 -16.33
N VAL A 323 -17.98 -0.23 -15.17
CA VAL A 323 -19.12 -1.12 -14.89
C VAL A 323 -20.42 -0.75 -15.63
N THR A 324 -20.70 0.55 -15.83
CA THR A 324 -21.97 1.02 -16.44
C THR A 324 -21.90 1.32 -17.92
N SER A 325 -20.72 1.70 -18.42
CA SER A 325 -20.54 2.23 -19.79
C SER A 325 -19.68 1.32 -20.67
N SER A 326 -19.12 0.26 -20.11
CA SER A 326 -18.47 -0.80 -20.88
C SER A 326 -19.03 -2.18 -20.49
N LEU A 327 -19.01 -3.13 -21.43
CA LEU A 327 -19.10 -4.56 -21.11
C LEU A 327 -17.77 -5.11 -20.57
N GLY A 328 -16.84 -4.23 -20.21
CA GLY A 328 -15.51 -4.55 -19.73
C GLY A 328 -15.50 -5.11 -18.31
N VAL A 329 -14.39 -5.77 -18.02
CA VAL A 329 -14.09 -6.44 -16.76
C VAL A 329 -13.34 -5.45 -15.87
N ALA A 330 -13.95 -5.00 -14.78
CA ALA A 330 -13.33 -4.15 -13.78
C ALA A 330 -12.47 -4.99 -12.81
N ILE A 331 -11.43 -4.39 -12.24
CA ILE A 331 -10.49 -5.12 -11.38
C ILE A 331 -11.14 -5.42 -10.02
N GLY A 332 -11.46 -6.70 -9.77
CA GLY A 332 -11.97 -7.15 -8.49
C GLY A 332 -12.19 -8.67 -8.39
N PRO A 333 -12.43 -9.20 -7.18
CA PRO A 333 -12.70 -10.62 -6.97
C PRO A 333 -14.09 -11.02 -7.51
N LEU A 334 -14.97 -10.06 -7.79
CA LEU A 334 -16.24 -10.27 -8.51
C LEU A 334 -16.04 -10.65 -9.99
N GLU A 335 -14.84 -10.46 -10.53
CA GLU A 335 -14.63 -10.40 -11.99
C GLU A 335 -13.46 -11.29 -12.46
N TYR A 336 -12.53 -11.64 -11.56
CA TYR A 336 -11.42 -12.57 -11.82
C TYR A 336 -11.60 -13.97 -11.22
N CYS A 337 -12.80 -14.33 -10.75
CA CYS A 337 -13.08 -15.72 -10.39
C CYS A 337 -13.25 -16.56 -11.66
N GLY A 338 -12.19 -17.28 -12.02
CA GLY A 338 -12.26 -18.35 -13.01
C GLY A 338 -13.30 -19.40 -12.65
N ILE A 339 -13.66 -20.20 -13.66
CA ILE A 339 -14.71 -21.22 -13.64
C ILE A 339 -14.64 -22.06 -12.36
N GLY A 340 -15.69 -21.95 -11.52
CA GLY A 340 -15.87 -22.83 -10.37
C GLY A 340 -16.21 -24.24 -10.83
N HIS A 341 -15.24 -25.15 -10.78
CA HIS A 341 -15.49 -26.56 -11.09
C HIS A 341 -16.18 -27.26 -9.89
N ILE A 342 -17.34 -27.85 -10.14
CA ILE A 342 -17.98 -28.76 -9.18
C ILE A 342 -17.16 -30.05 -9.13
N VAL A 343 -16.38 -30.23 -8.07
CA VAL A 343 -15.68 -31.47 -7.79
C VAL A 343 -16.58 -32.34 -6.90
N HIS A 344 -17.22 -33.34 -7.48
CA HIS A 344 -17.90 -34.35 -6.69
C HIS A 344 -16.87 -35.18 -5.92
N ILE A 345 -16.77 -34.98 -4.60
CA ILE A 345 -16.07 -35.92 -3.72
C ILE A 345 -16.90 -37.20 -3.70
N GLY A 346 -16.38 -38.23 -4.38
CA GLY A 346 -17.09 -39.49 -4.54
C GLY A 346 -17.12 -40.31 -3.24
N GLY A 347 -18.31 -40.81 -2.90
CA GLY A 347 -18.46 -42.03 -2.10
C GLY A 347 -18.72 -41.85 -0.60
N ILE A 348 -19.99 -41.62 -0.25
CA ILE A 348 -20.61 -42.46 0.79
C ILE A 348 -21.72 -43.24 0.08
N PRO A 349 -21.60 -44.57 -0.07
CA PRO A 349 -22.69 -45.41 -0.57
C PRO A 349 -23.89 -45.32 0.40
N ARG A 350 -25.10 -45.28 -0.16
CA ARG A 350 -26.34 -45.48 0.61
C ARG A 350 -26.64 -46.96 0.79
#